data_AF-A0A2T0MB70-F1
#
_entry.id   AF-A0A2T0MB70-F1
#
_cell.length_a   1.000
_cell.length_b   1.000
_cell.length_c   1.000
_cell.angle_alpha   90.00
_cell.angle_beta   90.00
_cell.angle_gamma   90.00
#
_symmetry.space_group_name_H-M   'P 1'
#
loop_
_entity.id
_entity.type
_entity.pdbx_description
1 polymer ?
#
loop_
_entity_poly.entity_id
_entity_poly.type
_entity_poly.pdbx_seq_one_letter_code
_entity_poly.pdbx_strand_id
1 'polypeptide(L)'
;MKIKYCRKRLGLSLFFGFSWIILAVVYHNTSVHGSSHLTILAFVIALLYFINFLHKVFIPYYVIKNGVFQKKYPSKLSLSIAHVDMVRETKNSIFLHGSLCTLEIVKYKLDKNSLDDLRNYLKTHLGNFDSPKNLKNNNSTTKIRNICLFFMAVSFGVSAQKKIKPIKNPVSWSYTIAPKTPLSQNISTYDILVDSNLSPMDWWDEISWNAKSKEGDLQERDRLFQEAISDTLDTWAKKYMEFNQSPYSRTNQNPDITITLKTLYYKIENLQSDIDFSDKESIICQIDATASLTVVTRYKDTLLSYPITFYVDEKEKSTSLPIGHFLQNPIFKMKYNLKKNPQKKLKLLGKKLVKYEADVLEFFYKKSGEILREHFLKQNKTVYSAIFGIKNKGHEALNDACYSAKTAINTLSAGSKKKKRNHQEIKPEIEICLNYWQDKLDRTSNPEIQKIIFANLSLGHLLMDNLEESKKYLSQIAEFENLPNRILLHEEFNYYLIGLAEAIETKERYGELAQIQ
;
A
#
# COMPACT_ATOMS: atom_id res chain seq x y z
N MET A 1 31.85 2.29 -12.77
CA MET A 1 31.81 0.83 -12.96
C MET A 1 30.41 0.36 -13.31
N LYS A 2 30.24 -0.58 -14.26
CA LYS A 2 28.94 -1.20 -14.59
C LYS A 2 28.97 -2.66 -14.16
N ILE A 3 28.02 -3.08 -13.31
CA ILE A 3 27.89 -4.46 -12.82
C ILE A 3 26.83 -5.17 -13.65
N LYS A 4 27.18 -6.26 -14.32
CA LYS A 4 26.33 -6.97 -15.29
C LYS A 4 25.67 -8.21 -14.70
N TYR A 5 24.64 -8.71 -15.38
CA TYR A 5 23.94 -9.94 -15.01
C TYR A 5 24.74 -11.20 -15.38
N CYS A 6 24.56 -12.27 -14.60
CA CYS A 6 25.16 -13.58 -14.89
C CYS A 6 24.65 -14.17 -16.23
N ARG A 7 25.57 -14.71 -17.04
CA ARG A 7 25.27 -15.40 -18.32
C ARG A 7 24.28 -16.55 -18.19
N LYS A 8 24.30 -17.31 -17.08
CA LYS A 8 23.35 -18.42 -16.83
C LYS A 8 21.90 -17.93 -16.80
N ARG A 9 21.65 -16.75 -16.23
CA ARG A 9 20.29 -16.18 -16.12
C ARG A 9 19.80 -15.59 -17.44
N LEU A 10 20.73 -15.06 -18.24
CA LEU A 10 20.47 -14.63 -19.61
C LEU A 10 20.08 -15.84 -20.49
N GLY A 11 20.82 -16.95 -20.36
CA GLY A 11 20.50 -18.21 -21.05
C GLY A 11 19.13 -18.79 -20.65
N LEU A 12 18.75 -18.68 -19.37
CA LEU A 12 17.43 -19.14 -18.89
C LEU A 12 16.27 -18.36 -19.53
N SER A 13 16.39 -17.03 -19.62
CA SER A 13 15.36 -16.18 -20.26
C SER A 13 15.25 -16.43 -21.77
N LEU A 14 16.37 -16.68 -22.45
CA LEU A 14 16.38 -17.13 -23.85
C LEU A 14 15.70 -18.49 -24.02
N PHE A 15 16.09 -19.47 -23.19
CA PHE A 15 15.56 -20.83 -23.25
C PHE A 15 14.03 -20.83 -23.12
N PHE A 16 13.49 -20.16 -22.10
CA PHE A 16 12.03 -20.06 -21.93
C PHE A 16 11.36 -19.33 -23.10
N GLY A 17 11.95 -18.25 -23.61
CA GLY A 17 11.43 -17.57 -24.80
C GLY A 17 11.33 -18.52 -26.01
N PHE A 18 12.38 -19.28 -26.29
CA PHE A 18 12.39 -20.27 -27.37
C PHE A 18 11.42 -21.43 -27.14
N SER A 19 11.29 -21.93 -25.90
CA SER A 19 10.32 -22.99 -25.58
C SER A 19 8.88 -22.56 -25.86
N TRP A 20 8.53 -21.30 -25.58
CA TRP A 20 7.21 -20.77 -25.89
C TRP A 20 6.97 -20.56 -27.40
N ILE A 21 8.01 -20.20 -28.16
CA ILE A 21 7.93 -20.13 -29.62
C ILE A 21 7.72 -21.52 -30.22
N ILE A 22 8.48 -22.52 -29.76
CA ILE A 22 8.33 -23.91 -30.23
C ILE A 22 6.92 -24.42 -29.90
N LEU A 23 6.43 -24.15 -28.69
CA LEU A 23 5.07 -24.51 -28.29
C LEU A 23 4.01 -23.83 -29.17
N ALA A 24 4.18 -22.54 -29.49
CA ALA A 24 3.28 -21.81 -30.37
C ALA A 24 3.24 -22.40 -31.80
N VAL A 25 4.40 -22.78 -32.35
CA VAL A 25 4.53 -23.39 -33.67
C VAL A 25 3.91 -24.79 -33.70
N VAL A 26 4.19 -25.61 -32.69
CA VAL A 26 3.59 -26.95 -32.56
C VAL A 26 2.07 -26.84 -32.48
N TYR A 27 1.56 -25.98 -31.59
CA TYR A 27 0.13 -25.81 -31.39
C TYR A 27 -0.59 -25.27 -32.63
N HIS A 28 0.04 -24.35 -33.36
CA HIS A 28 -0.47 -23.83 -34.63
C HIS A 28 -0.58 -24.92 -35.71
N ASN A 29 0.40 -25.83 -35.77
CA ASN A 29 0.43 -26.90 -36.78
C ASN A 29 -0.40 -28.13 -36.42
N THR A 30 -0.71 -28.35 -35.14
CA THR A 30 -1.49 -29.52 -34.68
C THR A 30 -2.98 -29.26 -34.47
N SER A 31 -3.44 -28.01 -34.47
CA SER A 31 -4.87 -27.71 -34.28
C SER A 31 -5.64 -27.79 -35.61
N VAL A 32 -6.54 -28.77 -35.74
CA VAL A 32 -7.40 -28.99 -36.92
C VAL A 32 -8.37 -27.83 -37.16
N HIS A 33 -8.66 -27.02 -36.14
CA HIS A 33 -9.39 -25.75 -36.24
C HIS A 33 -8.60 -24.67 -35.52
N GLY A 34 -8.12 -23.67 -36.26
CA GLY A 34 -7.21 -22.62 -35.80
C GLY A 34 -7.66 -21.90 -34.54
N SER A 35 -7.25 -22.41 -33.38
CA SER A 35 -7.40 -21.74 -32.08
C SER A 35 -6.38 -20.60 -32.00
N SER A 36 -6.72 -19.47 -32.62
CA SER A 36 -5.88 -18.27 -32.70
C SER A 36 -5.43 -17.75 -31.34
N HIS A 37 -6.29 -17.84 -30.30
CA HIS A 37 -6.02 -17.24 -29.00
C HIS A 37 -4.88 -17.89 -28.21
N LEU A 38 -4.76 -19.22 -28.20
CA LEU A 38 -3.68 -19.93 -27.48
C LEU A 38 -2.33 -19.74 -28.15
N THR A 39 -2.30 -19.71 -29.48
CA THR A 39 -1.11 -19.40 -30.27
C THR A 39 -0.65 -17.97 -30.01
N ILE A 40 -1.59 -17.00 -30.02
CA ILE A 40 -1.31 -15.59 -29.68
C ILE A 40 -0.76 -15.48 -28.25
N LEU A 41 -1.38 -16.17 -27.28
CA LEU A 41 -0.92 -16.15 -25.88
C LEU A 41 0.51 -16.68 -25.74
N ALA A 42 0.85 -17.79 -26.41
CA ALA A 42 2.19 -18.35 -26.41
C ALA A 42 3.22 -17.39 -27.02
N PHE A 43 2.89 -16.70 -28.11
CA PHE A 43 3.74 -15.65 -28.69
C PHE A 43 3.91 -14.43 -27.78
N VAL A 44 2.85 -13.99 -27.10
CA VAL A 44 2.92 -12.89 -26.13
C VAL A 44 3.85 -13.25 -24.97
N ILE A 45 3.75 -14.48 -24.44
CA ILE A 45 4.63 -14.96 -23.38
C ILE A 45 6.08 -15.02 -23.86
N ALA A 46 6.34 -15.55 -25.07
CA ALA A 46 7.67 -15.56 -25.67
C ALA A 46 8.26 -14.15 -25.81
N LEU A 47 7.45 -13.20 -26.28
CA LEU A 47 7.84 -11.79 -26.45
C LEU A 47 8.23 -11.17 -25.10
N LEU A 48 7.49 -11.43 -24.01
CA LEU A 48 7.83 -10.95 -22.67
C LEU A 48 9.17 -11.50 -22.18
N TYR A 49 9.47 -12.78 -22.44
CA TYR A 49 10.78 -13.36 -22.12
C TYR A 49 11.92 -12.73 -22.94
N PHE A 50 11.67 -12.43 -24.21
CA PHE A 50 12.66 -11.81 -25.10
C PHE A 50 12.93 -10.35 -24.74
N ILE A 51 11.88 -9.56 -24.45
CA ILE A 51 12.00 -8.18 -23.94
C ILE A 51 12.79 -8.18 -22.62
N ASN A 52 12.48 -9.09 -21.71
CA ASN A 52 13.19 -9.22 -20.43
C ASN A 52 14.66 -9.63 -20.64
N PHE A 53 14.96 -10.49 -21.62
CA PHE A 53 16.33 -10.84 -22.01
C PHE A 53 17.07 -9.62 -22.55
N LEU A 54 16.54 -8.94 -23.58
CA LEU A 54 17.15 -7.74 -24.16
C LEU A 54 17.39 -6.67 -23.10
N HIS A 55 16.40 -6.43 -22.24
CA HIS A 55 16.52 -5.51 -21.12
C HIS A 55 17.69 -5.88 -20.19
N LYS A 56 17.84 -7.15 -19.81
CA LYS A 56 18.97 -7.62 -18.97
C LYS A 56 20.32 -7.57 -19.67
N VAL A 57 20.36 -7.65 -21.00
CA VAL A 57 21.59 -7.51 -21.79
C VAL A 57 22.03 -6.05 -21.86
N PHE A 58 21.11 -5.13 -22.14
CA PHE A 58 21.43 -3.71 -22.36
C PHE A 58 21.54 -2.89 -21.07
N ILE A 59 20.84 -3.28 -20.00
CA ILE A 59 20.79 -2.51 -18.75
C ILE A 59 21.61 -3.19 -17.66
N PRO A 60 22.69 -2.54 -17.15
CA PRO A 60 23.50 -3.09 -16.08
C PRO A 60 22.69 -3.17 -14.77
N TYR A 61 22.95 -4.21 -13.99
CA TYR A 61 22.26 -4.50 -12.74
C TYR A 61 22.54 -3.45 -11.65
N TYR A 62 23.80 -3.03 -11.54
CA TYR A 62 24.21 -1.87 -10.74
C TYR A 62 25.14 -0.97 -11.55
N VAL A 63 25.12 0.32 -11.25
CA VAL A 63 26.10 1.29 -11.75
C VAL A 63 26.72 2.00 -10.57
N ILE A 64 28.05 1.99 -10.51
CA ILE A 64 28.81 2.83 -9.59
C ILE A 64 29.29 4.05 -10.36
N LYS A 65 28.81 5.23 -10.00
CA LYS A 65 29.22 6.54 -10.54
C LYS A 65 29.57 7.46 -9.39
N ASN A 66 30.77 8.06 -9.41
CA ASN A 66 31.26 8.98 -8.40
C ASN A 66 31.11 8.45 -6.95
N GLY A 67 31.43 7.18 -6.72
CA GLY A 67 31.29 6.55 -5.41
C GLY A 67 29.86 6.16 -5.01
N VAL A 68 28.85 6.43 -5.83
CA VAL A 68 27.45 6.10 -5.53
C VAL A 68 27.06 4.79 -6.22
N PHE A 69 26.67 3.79 -5.42
CA PHE A 69 26.03 2.56 -5.88
C PHE A 69 24.58 2.85 -6.25
N GLN A 70 24.26 2.83 -7.54
CA GLN A 70 22.89 3.00 -8.02
C GLN A 70 22.36 1.68 -8.55
N LYS A 71 21.31 1.16 -7.93
CA LYS A 71 20.51 0.07 -8.48
C LYS A 71 19.61 0.64 -9.57
N LYS A 72 19.65 0.07 -10.78
CA LYS A 72 18.81 0.57 -11.89
C LYS A 72 17.38 0.01 -11.88
N TYR A 73 17.10 -1.12 -11.22
CA TYR A 73 15.77 -1.73 -11.13
C TYR A 73 15.67 -2.81 -10.02
N PRO A 74 14.50 -3.04 -9.37
CA PRO A 74 13.24 -2.28 -9.44
C PRO A 74 13.22 -1.02 -8.55
N SER A 75 14.23 -0.82 -7.71
CA SER A 75 14.36 0.35 -6.85
C SER A 75 15.53 1.23 -7.28
N LYS A 76 15.35 2.56 -7.27
CA LYS A 76 16.42 3.57 -7.39
C LYS A 76 17.16 3.73 -6.05
N LEU A 77 17.50 2.61 -5.40
CA LEU A 77 18.26 2.68 -4.16
C LEU A 77 19.68 3.13 -4.52
N SER A 78 20.08 4.28 -3.98
CA SER A 78 21.42 4.82 -4.12
C SER A 78 22.10 4.87 -2.77
N LEU A 79 23.26 4.23 -2.65
CA LEU A 79 24.10 4.31 -1.45
C LEU A 79 25.47 4.88 -1.84
N SER A 80 25.85 6.00 -1.25
CA SER A 80 27.21 6.53 -1.39
C SER A 80 28.18 5.66 -0.61
N ILE A 81 29.32 5.31 -1.20
CA ILE A 81 30.37 4.56 -0.53
C ILE A 81 30.92 5.29 0.69
N ALA A 82 30.86 6.62 0.70
CA ALA A 82 31.25 7.46 1.85
C ALA A 82 30.33 7.26 3.07
N HIS A 83 29.11 6.75 2.86
CA HIS A 83 28.13 6.47 3.92
C HIS A 83 28.05 4.98 4.25
N VAL A 84 29.01 4.17 3.80
CA VAL A 84 29.06 2.75 4.15
C VAL A 84 29.94 2.57 5.38
N ASP A 85 29.29 2.24 6.50
CA ASP A 85 29.92 2.04 7.80
C ASP A 85 30.46 0.61 7.95
N MET A 86 29.80 -0.36 7.31
CA MET A 86 30.17 -1.78 7.40
C MET A 86 29.85 -2.52 6.10
N VAL A 87 30.76 -3.41 5.71
CA VAL A 87 30.51 -4.40 4.65
C VAL A 87 30.49 -5.79 5.24
N ARG A 88 29.42 -6.54 4.96
CA ARG A 88 29.30 -7.94 5.36
C ARG A 88 29.13 -8.84 4.15
N GLU A 89 30.04 -9.77 3.96
CA GLU A 89 29.97 -10.75 2.89
C GLU A 89 29.42 -12.09 3.41
N THR A 90 28.39 -12.61 2.77
CA THR A 90 27.83 -13.95 3.04
C THR A 90 28.06 -14.87 1.84
N LYS A 91 27.75 -16.16 1.93
CA LYS A 91 27.87 -17.08 0.79
C LYS A 91 27.16 -16.58 -0.48
N ASN A 92 25.98 -15.95 -0.32
CA ASN A 92 25.10 -15.60 -1.44
C ASN A 92 25.03 -14.10 -1.76
N SER A 93 25.39 -13.22 -0.82
CA SER A 93 25.20 -11.77 -0.95
C SER A 93 26.34 -10.98 -0.31
N ILE A 94 26.55 -9.74 -0.77
CA ILE A 94 27.37 -8.70 -0.13
C ILE A 94 26.41 -7.63 0.38
N PHE A 95 26.46 -7.32 1.67
CA PHE A 95 25.66 -6.27 2.29
C PHE A 95 26.54 -5.05 2.55
N LEU A 96 26.12 -3.90 2.04
CA LEU A 96 26.71 -2.59 2.37
C LEU A 96 25.78 -1.89 3.35
N HIS A 97 26.20 -1.75 4.60
CA HIS A 97 25.43 -1.09 5.64
C HIS A 97 25.90 0.36 5.76
N GLY A 98 24.96 1.29 5.63
CA GLY A 98 25.13 2.67 6.07
C GLY A 98 24.15 3.00 7.19
N SER A 99 24.37 4.14 7.85
CA SER A 99 23.60 4.64 8.98
C SER A 99 22.08 4.66 8.76
N LEU A 100 21.62 4.88 7.52
CA LEU A 100 20.20 5.02 7.19
C LEU A 100 19.65 3.90 6.29
N CYS A 101 20.50 3.07 5.67
CA CYS A 101 20.03 2.01 4.79
C CYS A 101 21.07 0.89 4.58
N THR A 102 20.58 -0.30 4.23
CA THR A 102 21.43 -1.43 3.85
C THR A 102 21.19 -1.79 2.38
N LEU A 103 22.26 -1.85 1.58
CA LEU A 103 22.21 -2.29 0.20
C LEU A 103 22.65 -3.76 0.09
N GLU A 104 21.75 -4.64 -0.32
CA GLU A 104 22.09 -6.03 -0.64
C GLU A 104 22.49 -6.20 -2.12
N ILE A 105 23.68 -6.74 -2.33
CA ILE A 105 24.20 -7.14 -3.64
C ILE A 105 24.24 -8.66 -3.71
N VAL A 106 23.31 -9.24 -4.47
CA VAL A 106 23.13 -10.69 -4.59
C VAL A 106 24.14 -11.27 -5.59
N LYS A 107 25.09 -12.09 -5.12
CA LYS A 107 26.25 -12.55 -5.91
C LYS A 107 25.86 -13.42 -7.10
N TYR A 108 24.91 -14.34 -6.93
CA TYR A 108 24.50 -15.25 -8.02
C TYR A 108 23.85 -14.53 -9.20
N LYS A 109 23.45 -13.26 -9.03
CA LYS A 109 22.90 -12.43 -10.11
C LYS A 109 23.98 -11.75 -10.93
N LEU A 110 25.22 -11.70 -10.45
CA LEU A 110 26.35 -11.03 -11.11
C LEU A 110 27.13 -11.99 -11.99
N ASP A 111 27.73 -11.49 -13.07
CA ASP A 111 28.81 -12.24 -13.71
C ASP A 111 30.09 -12.20 -12.85
N LYS A 112 30.98 -13.18 -13.08
CA LYS A 112 32.18 -13.38 -12.26
C LYS A 112 33.10 -12.15 -12.28
N ASN A 113 33.33 -11.58 -13.46
CA ASN A 113 34.20 -10.41 -13.63
C ASN A 113 33.65 -9.19 -12.90
N SER A 114 32.33 -8.93 -12.99
CA SER A 114 31.66 -7.84 -12.28
C SER A 114 31.69 -8.02 -10.76
N LEU A 115 31.65 -9.27 -10.28
CA LEU A 115 31.76 -9.59 -8.86
C LEU A 115 33.19 -9.37 -8.35
N ASP A 116 34.20 -9.78 -9.12
CA ASP A 116 35.61 -9.60 -8.78
C ASP A 116 35.99 -8.10 -8.83
N ASP A 117 35.54 -7.37 -9.84
CA ASP A 117 35.69 -5.90 -9.93
C ASP A 117 35.03 -5.19 -8.75
N LEU A 118 33.84 -5.64 -8.33
CA LEU A 118 33.15 -5.10 -7.17
C LEU A 118 33.90 -5.36 -5.86
N ARG A 119 34.44 -6.56 -5.68
CA ARG A 119 35.24 -6.90 -4.49
C ARG A 119 36.51 -6.04 -4.43
N ASN A 120 37.19 -5.88 -5.56
CA ASN A 120 38.36 -5.02 -5.65
C ASN A 120 38.01 -3.56 -5.33
N TYR A 121 36.91 -3.05 -5.91
CA TYR A 121 36.44 -1.69 -5.66
C TYR A 121 36.13 -1.43 -4.17
N LEU A 122 35.40 -2.36 -3.53
CA LEU A 122 35.07 -2.26 -2.10
C LEU A 122 36.32 -2.36 -1.23
N LYS A 123 37.26 -3.27 -1.54
CA LYS A 123 38.51 -3.41 -0.80
C LYS A 123 39.36 -2.13 -0.86
N THR A 124 39.45 -1.50 -2.04
CA THR A 124 40.23 -0.27 -2.24
C THR A 124 39.65 0.94 -1.51
N HIS A 125 38.33 0.99 -1.29
CA HIS A 125 37.68 2.18 -0.70
C HIS A 125 37.21 2.01 0.74
N LEU A 126 36.98 0.77 1.20
CA LEU A 126 36.45 0.47 2.52
C LEU A 126 37.39 -0.39 3.38
N GLY A 127 38.46 -0.96 2.82
CA GLY A 127 39.37 -1.87 3.53
C GLY A 127 38.94 -3.34 3.44
N ASN A 128 39.65 -4.24 4.13
CA ASN A 128 39.33 -5.67 4.12
C ASN A 128 37.94 -5.93 4.70
N PHE A 129 37.17 -6.79 4.02
CA PHE A 129 35.93 -7.36 4.53
C PHE A 129 36.26 -8.07 5.85
N ASP A 130 35.55 -7.73 6.93
CA ASP A 130 35.70 -8.24 8.31
C ASP A 130 36.54 -7.40 9.30
N SER A 131 36.66 -6.08 9.12
CA SER A 131 37.07 -5.22 10.24
C SER A 131 36.32 -3.89 10.32
N PRO A 132 35.69 -3.56 11.47
CA PRO A 132 35.24 -2.20 11.75
C PRO A 132 36.46 -1.27 11.75
N LYS A 133 36.39 -0.15 11.04
CA LYS A 133 37.48 0.84 10.97
C LYS A 133 37.75 1.44 12.37
N ASN A 134 38.91 1.08 12.92
CA ASN A 134 39.80 1.82 13.83
C ASN A 134 39.21 2.65 14.99
N LEU A 135 39.33 2.11 16.20
CA LEU A 135 39.66 2.88 17.42
C LEU A 135 41.11 2.55 17.81
N LYS A 136 42.03 3.50 17.59
CA LYS A 136 43.39 3.47 18.16
C LYS A 136 43.34 4.14 19.54
N ASN A 137 43.73 3.45 20.61
CA ASN A 137 44.98 3.74 21.32
C ASN A 137 45.19 2.88 22.58
N ASN A 138 46.46 2.51 22.73
CA ASN A 138 47.22 2.23 23.95
C ASN A 138 47.14 0.85 24.63
N ASN A 139 48.32 0.26 24.70
CA ASN A 139 48.70 -1.02 25.27
C ASN A 139 48.53 -1.06 26.79
N SER A 140 47.75 -2.03 27.28
CA SER A 140 47.76 -2.54 28.66
C SER A 140 46.99 -3.87 28.71
N THR A 141 47.41 -4.86 27.90
CA THR A 141 46.59 -6.02 27.51
C THR A 141 47.17 -7.39 27.89
N THR A 142 47.65 -7.55 29.12
CA THR A 142 48.03 -8.91 29.58
C THR A 142 47.47 -9.33 30.93
N LYS A 143 47.17 -8.41 31.87
CA LYS A 143 46.58 -8.80 33.17
C LYS A 143 45.04 -8.69 33.25
N ILE A 144 44.42 -7.76 32.51
CA ILE A 144 42.96 -7.59 32.48
C ILE A 144 42.28 -8.65 31.59
N ARG A 145 43.00 -9.21 30.61
CA ARG A 145 42.48 -10.17 29.64
C ARG A 145 42.04 -11.49 30.29
N ASN A 146 42.73 -11.97 31.32
CA ASN A 146 42.38 -13.22 32.01
C ASN A 146 41.21 -13.04 32.98
N ILE A 147 41.06 -11.86 33.59
CA ILE A 147 39.90 -11.55 34.45
C ILE A 147 38.65 -11.33 33.61
N CYS A 148 38.76 -10.64 32.45
CA CYS A 148 37.65 -10.50 31.51
C CYS A 148 37.24 -11.80 30.82
N LEU A 149 38.17 -12.75 30.58
CA LEU A 149 37.82 -14.06 30.02
C LEU A 149 37.03 -14.93 31.00
N PHE A 150 37.32 -14.82 32.31
CA PHE A 150 36.56 -15.54 33.35
C PHE A 150 35.16 -14.93 33.55
N PHE A 151 35.04 -13.59 33.56
CA PHE A 151 33.73 -12.92 33.58
C PHE A 151 32.93 -13.14 32.29
N MET A 152 33.58 -13.20 31.12
CA MET A 152 32.89 -13.57 29.88
C MET A 152 32.42 -15.03 29.92
N ALA A 153 33.21 -15.98 30.41
CA ALA A 153 32.78 -17.39 30.49
C ALA A 153 31.54 -17.58 31.41
N VAL A 154 31.45 -16.83 32.50
CA VAL A 154 30.28 -16.84 33.40
C VAL A 154 29.09 -16.06 32.81
N SER A 155 29.33 -15.01 32.02
CA SER A 155 28.27 -14.24 31.35
C SER A 155 27.74 -14.91 30.07
N PHE A 156 28.53 -15.76 29.42
CA PHE A 156 28.12 -16.57 28.27
C PHE A 156 27.47 -17.92 28.68
N GLY A 157 27.38 -18.20 29.98
CA GLY A 157 26.50 -19.24 30.54
C GLY A 157 25.01 -18.88 30.53
N VAL A 158 24.66 -17.63 30.16
CA VAL A 158 23.27 -17.23 29.92
C VAL A 158 22.88 -17.65 28.52
N SER A 159 22.25 -18.82 28.44
CA SER A 159 21.32 -19.29 27.41
C SER A 159 21.36 -18.48 26.11
N ALA A 160 22.15 -18.93 25.12
CA ALA A 160 21.95 -18.53 23.74
C ALA A 160 20.51 -18.89 23.33
N GLN A 161 19.57 -17.95 23.51
CA GLN A 161 18.17 -18.14 23.14
C GLN A 161 18.14 -18.42 21.64
N LYS A 162 17.78 -19.67 21.28
CA LYS A 162 17.54 -20.05 19.89
C LYS A 162 16.53 -19.04 19.33
N LYS A 163 16.97 -18.21 18.38
CA LYS A 163 16.12 -17.21 17.71
C LYS A 163 14.82 -17.89 17.26
N ILE A 164 13.71 -17.50 17.86
CA ILE A 164 12.38 -18.03 17.54
C ILE A 164 12.07 -17.60 16.11
N LYS A 165 11.77 -18.58 15.25
CA LYS A 165 11.41 -18.34 13.85
C LYS A 165 9.91 -18.59 13.72
N PRO A 166 9.08 -17.56 13.51
CA PRO A 166 7.66 -17.76 13.29
C PRO A 166 7.40 -18.52 11.99
N ILE A 167 6.40 -19.39 12.01
CA ILE A 167 5.74 -19.92 10.81
C ILE A 167 4.57 -18.99 10.52
N LYS A 168 4.45 -18.52 9.29
CA LYS A 168 3.35 -17.63 8.88
C LYS A 168 2.42 -18.42 8.00
N ASN A 169 1.16 -18.51 8.37
CA ASN A 169 0.13 -19.17 7.60
C ASN A 169 -0.91 -18.14 7.18
N PRO A 170 -0.84 -17.61 5.95
CA PRO A 170 -1.79 -16.62 5.47
C PRO A 170 -3.22 -17.17 5.53
N VAL A 171 -4.14 -16.30 5.92
CA VAL A 171 -5.58 -16.55 5.94
C VAL A 171 -6.32 -15.33 5.40
N SER A 172 -7.44 -15.57 4.76
CA SER A 172 -8.31 -14.51 4.24
C SER A 172 -9.77 -14.89 4.42
N TRP A 173 -10.59 -13.89 4.67
CA TRP A 173 -12.04 -14.02 4.68
C TRP A 173 -12.65 -12.73 4.11
N SER A 174 -13.96 -12.72 3.87
CA SER A 174 -14.63 -11.53 3.37
C SER A 174 -15.74 -11.13 4.32
N TYR A 175 -15.92 -9.82 4.51
CA TYR A 175 -17.11 -9.25 5.11
C TYR A 175 -18.11 -8.93 4.01
N THR A 176 -19.34 -9.40 4.15
CA THR A 176 -20.50 -8.82 3.49
C THR A 176 -21.07 -7.75 4.40
N ILE A 177 -21.05 -6.50 3.94
CA ILE A 177 -21.53 -5.33 4.67
C ILE A 177 -22.91 -4.96 4.12
N ALA A 178 -23.93 -5.06 4.97
CA ALA A 178 -25.27 -4.63 4.64
C ALA A 178 -25.36 -3.08 4.58
N PRO A 179 -26.20 -2.53 3.68
CA PRO A 179 -26.47 -1.10 3.65
C PRO A 179 -27.15 -0.64 4.94
N LYS A 180 -26.83 0.57 5.43
CA LYS A 180 -27.49 1.18 6.60
C LYS A 180 -28.98 1.44 6.35
N THR A 181 -29.34 1.76 5.12
CA THR A 181 -30.69 2.14 4.71
C THR A 181 -30.99 1.48 3.36
N PRO A 182 -31.29 0.18 3.33
CA PRO A 182 -31.52 -0.53 2.07
C PRO A 182 -32.63 0.15 1.26
N LEU A 183 -32.39 0.33 -0.04
CA LEU A 183 -33.42 0.82 -0.96
C LEU A 183 -34.52 -0.24 -1.11
N SER A 184 -35.75 0.23 -1.31
CA SER A 184 -36.88 -0.64 -1.66
C SER A 184 -36.61 -1.36 -2.98
N GLN A 185 -37.12 -2.58 -3.12
CA GLN A 185 -36.97 -3.39 -4.34
C GLN A 185 -37.59 -2.72 -5.58
N ASN A 186 -38.52 -1.77 -5.39
CA ASN A 186 -39.16 -1.02 -6.47
C ASN A 186 -38.29 0.13 -7.02
N ILE A 187 -37.16 0.44 -6.36
CA ILE A 187 -36.22 1.46 -6.82
C ILE A 187 -35.19 0.79 -7.72
N SER A 188 -35.22 1.13 -9.00
CA SER A 188 -34.33 0.55 -10.01
C SER A 188 -33.64 1.61 -10.87
N THR A 189 -34.16 2.83 -10.85
CA THR A 189 -33.65 3.94 -11.64
C THR A 189 -33.21 5.11 -10.76
N TYR A 190 -32.16 5.80 -11.15
CA TYR A 190 -31.67 6.96 -10.41
C TYR A 190 -31.05 8.01 -11.34
N ASP A 191 -30.99 9.25 -10.85
CA ASP A 191 -30.22 10.32 -11.48
C ASP A 191 -29.20 10.91 -10.50
N ILE A 192 -28.16 11.54 -11.03
CA ILE A 192 -27.13 12.26 -10.27
C ILE A 192 -27.06 13.69 -10.78
N LEU A 193 -27.32 14.64 -9.89
CA LEU A 193 -27.22 16.07 -10.12
C LEU A 193 -26.13 16.66 -9.23
N VAL A 194 -25.31 17.55 -9.79
CA VAL A 194 -24.30 18.27 -9.02
C VAL A 194 -24.51 19.77 -9.19
N ASP A 195 -24.85 20.42 -8.09
CA ASP A 195 -25.07 21.86 -7.98
C ASP A 195 -23.84 22.47 -7.31
N SER A 196 -22.91 23.01 -8.10
CA SER A 196 -21.67 23.57 -7.57
C SER A 196 -21.19 24.78 -8.36
N ASN A 197 -20.76 25.79 -7.61
CA ASN A 197 -20.08 26.97 -8.14
C ASN A 197 -18.55 26.82 -8.16
N LEU A 198 -18.00 25.71 -7.65
CA LEU A 198 -16.57 25.41 -7.68
C LEU A 198 -16.15 24.95 -9.07
N SER A 199 -15.01 25.43 -9.55
CA SER A 199 -14.48 24.99 -10.84
C SER A 199 -13.87 23.58 -10.74
N PRO A 200 -14.28 22.61 -11.58
CA PRO A 200 -13.65 21.28 -11.63
C PRO A 200 -12.32 21.29 -12.38
N MET A 201 -11.98 22.39 -13.06
CA MET A 201 -10.78 22.50 -13.88
C MET A 201 -9.57 22.80 -12.99
N ASP A 202 -8.75 21.77 -12.79
CA ASP A 202 -7.48 21.92 -12.11
C ASP A 202 -6.47 22.70 -12.98
N TRP A 203 -5.33 23.08 -12.38
CA TRP A 203 -4.31 23.88 -13.07
C TRP A 203 -3.73 23.18 -14.32
N TRP A 204 -3.67 21.85 -14.36
CA TRP A 204 -3.15 21.08 -15.48
C TRP A 204 -4.18 20.85 -16.57
N ASP A 205 -5.44 20.64 -16.20
CA ASP A 205 -6.55 20.48 -17.11
C ASP A 205 -6.75 21.77 -17.91
N GLU A 206 -6.68 22.92 -17.25
CA GLU A 206 -6.74 24.22 -17.91
C GLU A 206 -5.56 24.46 -18.86
N ILE A 207 -4.34 24.04 -18.51
CA ILE A 207 -3.18 24.15 -19.41
C ILE A 207 -3.32 23.22 -20.61
N SER A 208 -3.79 22.00 -20.37
CA SER A 208 -3.98 21.00 -21.41
C SER A 208 -5.08 21.44 -22.38
N TRP A 209 -6.16 22.00 -21.85
CA TRP A 209 -7.23 22.63 -22.63
C TRP A 209 -6.69 23.82 -23.43
N ASN A 210 -6.00 24.77 -22.78
CA ASN A 210 -5.41 25.94 -23.46
C ASN A 210 -4.40 25.57 -24.56
N ALA A 211 -3.71 24.44 -24.42
CA ALA A 211 -2.78 23.94 -25.44
C ALA A 211 -3.51 23.35 -26.65
N LYS A 212 -4.70 22.75 -26.46
CA LYS A 212 -5.53 22.15 -27.50
C LYS A 212 -6.41 23.17 -28.23
N SER A 213 -6.87 24.20 -27.51
CA SER A 213 -7.88 25.18 -27.98
C SER A 213 -7.26 26.49 -28.49
N LYS A 214 -6.05 26.44 -29.07
CA LYS A 214 -5.28 27.66 -29.43
C LYS A 214 -5.88 28.45 -30.59
N GLU A 215 -6.75 27.87 -31.40
CA GLU A 215 -7.34 28.49 -32.58
C GLU A 215 -8.86 28.38 -32.50
N GLY A 216 -9.54 29.54 -32.44
CA GLY A 216 -10.99 29.66 -32.34
C GLY A 216 -11.41 31.06 -31.86
N ASP A 217 -12.60 31.50 -32.27
CA ASP A 217 -13.23 32.73 -31.76
C ASP A 217 -13.55 32.58 -30.26
N LEU A 218 -13.59 33.69 -29.52
CA LEU A 218 -13.80 33.73 -28.06
C LEU A 218 -15.07 32.97 -27.64
N GLN A 219 -16.16 33.11 -28.40
CA GLN A 219 -17.43 32.44 -28.11
C GLN A 219 -17.33 30.91 -28.20
N GLU A 220 -16.62 30.40 -29.21
CA GLU A 220 -16.44 28.96 -29.40
C GLU A 220 -15.52 28.38 -28.31
N ARG A 221 -14.53 29.15 -27.88
CA ARG A 221 -13.67 28.77 -26.75
C ARG A 221 -14.45 28.68 -25.44
N ASP A 222 -15.33 29.63 -25.16
CA ASP A 222 -16.15 29.59 -23.95
C ASP A 222 -17.11 28.38 -23.98
N ARG A 223 -17.71 28.09 -25.14
CA ARG A 223 -18.56 26.90 -25.33
C ARG A 223 -17.81 25.60 -25.05
N LEU A 224 -16.64 25.41 -25.67
CA LEU A 224 -15.80 24.22 -25.49
C LEU A 224 -15.25 24.10 -24.07
N PHE A 225 -15.06 25.21 -23.36
CA PHE A 225 -14.65 25.19 -21.96
C PHE A 225 -15.77 24.69 -21.05
N GLN A 226 -17.01 25.14 -21.27
CA GLN A 226 -18.18 24.65 -20.54
C GLN A 226 -18.45 23.16 -20.82
N GLU A 227 -18.29 22.70 -22.06
CA GLU A 227 -18.37 21.27 -22.40
C GLU A 227 -17.32 20.46 -21.63
N ALA A 228 -16.06 20.90 -21.60
CA ALA A 228 -15.01 20.22 -20.85
C ALA A 228 -15.29 20.17 -19.33
N ILE A 229 -15.89 21.24 -18.77
CA ILE A 229 -16.34 21.27 -17.37
C ILE A 229 -17.39 20.18 -17.15
N SER A 230 -18.43 20.14 -17.99
CA SER A 230 -19.50 19.14 -17.91
C SER A 230 -18.95 17.71 -18.00
N ASP A 231 -18.09 17.46 -18.98
CA ASP A 231 -17.44 16.16 -19.18
C ASP A 231 -16.65 15.70 -17.95
N THR A 232 -15.97 16.64 -17.27
CA THR A 232 -15.19 16.36 -16.06
C THR A 232 -16.11 16.00 -14.90
N LEU A 233 -17.18 16.78 -14.68
CA LEU A 233 -18.17 16.51 -13.64
C LEU A 233 -18.88 15.18 -13.85
N ASP A 234 -19.25 14.86 -15.09
CA ASP A 234 -19.88 13.59 -15.45
C ASP A 234 -18.92 12.41 -15.27
N THR A 235 -17.66 12.58 -15.64
CA THR A 235 -16.61 11.57 -15.42
C THR A 235 -16.43 11.30 -13.93
N TRP A 236 -16.43 12.34 -13.09
CA TRP A 236 -16.33 12.19 -11.63
C TRP A 236 -17.60 11.57 -11.03
N ALA A 237 -18.79 11.96 -11.48
CA ALA A 237 -20.06 11.35 -11.06
C ALA A 237 -20.06 9.85 -11.35
N LYS A 238 -19.68 9.47 -12.58
CA LYS A 238 -19.55 8.08 -13.02
C LYS A 238 -18.53 7.30 -12.19
N LYS A 239 -17.36 7.90 -11.95
CA LYS A 239 -16.26 7.24 -11.24
C LYS A 239 -16.55 7.03 -9.76
N TYR A 240 -17.17 8.01 -9.10
CA TYR A 240 -17.26 8.04 -7.64
C TYR A 240 -18.67 7.79 -7.10
N MET A 241 -19.73 8.28 -7.74
CA MET A 241 -21.09 8.30 -7.19
C MET A 241 -22.05 7.28 -7.82
N GLU A 242 -21.67 6.65 -8.93
CA GLU A 242 -22.52 5.71 -9.67
C GLU A 242 -22.83 4.42 -8.90
N PHE A 243 -24.08 3.95 -8.97
CA PHE A 243 -24.48 2.65 -8.44
C PHE A 243 -24.15 1.56 -9.45
N ASN A 244 -22.95 1.02 -9.35
CA ASN A 244 -22.44 -0.04 -10.25
C ASN A 244 -22.98 -1.45 -9.95
N GLN A 245 -24.13 -1.57 -9.28
CA GLN A 245 -24.72 -2.85 -8.85
C GLN A 245 -26.14 -3.01 -9.41
N SER A 246 -26.46 -4.20 -9.91
CA SER A 246 -27.84 -4.55 -10.28
C SER A 246 -28.76 -4.47 -9.05
N PRO A 247 -30.00 -3.99 -9.16
CA PRO A 247 -30.74 -3.64 -10.38
C PRO A 247 -30.68 -2.16 -10.80
N TYR A 248 -29.75 -1.37 -10.24
CA TYR A 248 -29.76 0.07 -10.44
C TYR A 248 -29.29 0.49 -11.83
N SER A 249 -29.99 1.46 -12.41
CA SER A 249 -29.72 2.02 -13.73
C SER A 249 -29.84 3.55 -13.69
N ARG A 250 -28.88 4.25 -14.31
CA ARG A 250 -28.92 5.71 -14.37
C ARG A 250 -29.86 6.17 -15.49
N THR A 251 -30.76 7.09 -15.20
CA THR A 251 -31.66 7.76 -16.16
C THR A 251 -31.95 9.18 -15.71
N ASN A 252 -32.06 10.11 -16.65
CA ASN A 252 -32.54 11.48 -16.40
C ASN A 252 -34.05 11.61 -16.61
N GLN A 253 -34.71 10.59 -17.18
CA GLN A 253 -36.15 10.59 -17.43
C GLN A 253 -36.86 9.83 -16.31
N ASN A 254 -37.65 10.55 -15.52
CA ASN A 254 -38.48 10.02 -14.43
C ASN A 254 -37.74 9.01 -13.51
N PRO A 255 -36.58 9.37 -12.94
CA PRO A 255 -35.84 8.48 -12.05
C PRO A 255 -36.65 8.20 -10.76
N ASP A 256 -36.52 6.99 -10.21
CA ASP A 256 -37.16 6.64 -8.93
C ASP A 256 -36.57 7.45 -7.77
N ILE A 257 -35.26 7.73 -7.83
CA ILE A 257 -34.53 8.58 -6.89
C ILE A 257 -33.62 9.58 -7.61
N THR A 258 -33.44 10.75 -7.02
CA THR A 258 -32.48 11.75 -7.46
C THR A 258 -31.43 11.96 -6.37
N ILE A 259 -30.17 11.77 -6.74
CA ILE A 259 -29.00 12.03 -5.90
C ILE A 259 -28.50 13.43 -6.24
N THR A 260 -28.41 14.32 -5.25
CA THR A 260 -27.94 15.69 -5.45
C THR A 260 -26.75 15.96 -4.54
N LEU A 261 -25.61 16.31 -5.13
CA LEU A 261 -24.48 16.88 -4.42
C LEU A 261 -24.49 18.39 -4.62
N LYS A 262 -24.66 19.14 -3.54
CA LYS A 262 -24.68 20.60 -3.56
C LYS A 262 -23.53 21.19 -2.78
N THR A 263 -22.67 22.00 -3.39
CA THR A 263 -21.68 22.77 -2.62
C THR A 263 -22.36 23.97 -1.96
N LEU A 264 -22.09 24.17 -0.67
CA LEU A 264 -22.76 25.20 0.14
C LEU A 264 -21.85 26.39 0.40
N TYR A 265 -20.59 26.12 0.73
CA TYR A 265 -19.62 27.14 1.12
C TYR A 265 -18.22 26.73 0.72
N TYR A 266 -17.41 27.70 0.30
CA TYR A 266 -15.98 27.56 0.09
C TYR A 266 -15.30 28.90 0.34
N LYS A 267 -14.29 28.89 1.22
CA LYS A 267 -13.47 30.05 1.51
C LYS A 267 -12.05 29.64 1.89
N ILE A 268 -11.09 30.42 1.42
CA ILE A 268 -9.70 30.36 1.89
C ILE A 268 -9.55 31.43 2.97
N GLU A 269 -9.20 31.01 4.18
CA GLU A 269 -8.98 31.88 5.32
C GLU A 269 -7.50 31.91 5.73
N ASN A 270 -7.13 32.94 6.49
CA ASN A 270 -5.84 33.01 7.19
C ASN A 270 -4.62 32.75 6.29
N LEU A 271 -4.58 33.38 5.10
CA LEU A 271 -3.40 33.33 4.23
C LEU A 271 -2.21 33.97 4.97
N GLN A 272 -1.25 33.15 5.38
CA GLN A 272 -0.13 33.62 6.17
C GLN A 272 0.83 34.44 5.31
N SER A 273 1.23 35.62 5.82
CA SER A 273 2.24 36.47 5.19
C SER A 273 3.66 35.96 5.44
N ASP A 274 3.87 35.29 6.58
CA ASP A 274 5.20 34.99 7.12
C ASP A 274 5.48 33.48 7.06
N ILE A 275 5.37 32.93 5.84
CA ILE A 275 5.54 31.50 5.60
C ILE A 275 7.03 31.15 5.58
N ASP A 276 7.47 30.20 6.42
CA ASP A 276 8.79 29.59 6.29
C ASP A 276 8.81 28.62 5.10
N PHE A 277 9.32 29.10 3.96
CA PHE A 277 9.40 28.30 2.73
C PHE A 277 10.43 27.16 2.77
N SER A 278 11.19 27.03 3.86
CA SER A 278 12.14 25.93 4.08
C SER A 278 11.53 24.75 4.85
N ASP A 279 10.53 25.03 5.68
CA ASP A 279 9.72 24.03 6.36
C ASP A 279 8.52 23.61 5.49
N LYS A 280 8.23 22.30 5.50
CA LYS A 280 7.13 21.72 4.71
C LYS A 280 5.81 21.72 5.47
N GLU A 281 5.87 21.73 6.80
CA GLU A 281 4.67 21.71 7.65
C GLU A 281 4.12 23.12 7.91
N SER A 282 4.90 24.15 7.55
CA SER A 282 4.45 25.53 7.55
C SER A 282 3.12 25.70 6.81
N ILE A 283 2.14 26.26 7.52
CA ILE A 283 0.76 26.42 7.08
C ILE A 283 0.66 27.63 6.16
N ILE A 284 0.03 27.44 5.00
CA ILE A 284 -0.17 28.52 4.01
C ILE A 284 -1.48 29.26 4.30
N CYS A 285 -2.55 28.50 4.52
CA CYS A 285 -3.90 29.00 4.74
C CYS A 285 -4.78 27.92 5.37
N GLN A 286 -6.00 28.27 5.73
CA GLN A 286 -7.08 27.35 6.06
C GLN A 286 -8.09 27.31 4.92
N ILE A 287 -8.66 26.14 4.68
CA ILE A 287 -9.67 25.93 3.63
C ILE A 287 -10.94 25.40 4.27
N ASP A 288 -11.92 26.28 4.35
CA ASP A 288 -13.23 25.95 4.88
C ASP A 288 -14.18 25.73 3.71
N ALA A 289 -14.58 24.47 3.53
CA ALA A 289 -15.53 24.11 2.49
C ALA A 289 -16.55 23.09 2.99
N THR A 290 -17.80 23.28 2.59
CA THR A 290 -18.89 22.36 2.92
C THR A 290 -19.78 22.09 1.71
N ALA A 291 -20.36 20.89 1.71
CA ALA A 291 -21.35 20.45 0.75
C ALA A 291 -22.47 19.67 1.47
N SER A 292 -23.56 19.42 0.75
CA SER A 292 -24.67 18.58 1.20
C SER A 292 -24.95 17.53 0.13
N LEU A 293 -25.04 16.27 0.55
CA LEU A 293 -25.52 15.17 -0.26
C LEU A 293 -26.95 14.85 0.14
N THR A 294 -27.87 14.89 -0.81
CA THR A 294 -29.27 14.52 -0.60
C THR A 294 -29.68 13.42 -1.57
N VAL A 295 -30.51 12.48 -1.11
CA VAL A 295 -31.17 11.49 -1.97
C VAL A 295 -32.66 11.57 -1.72
N VAL A 296 -33.40 11.87 -2.78
CA VAL A 296 -34.84 12.16 -2.72
C VAL A 296 -35.59 11.25 -3.68
N THR A 297 -36.74 10.73 -3.29
CA THR A 297 -37.60 9.92 -4.17
C THR A 297 -38.32 10.78 -5.20
N ARG A 298 -38.86 10.15 -6.26
CA ARG A 298 -39.77 10.80 -7.21
C ARG A 298 -40.99 11.47 -6.55
N TYR A 299 -41.34 11.08 -5.32
CA TYR A 299 -42.45 11.64 -4.53
C TYR A 299 -42.00 12.74 -3.56
N LYS A 300 -40.73 13.16 -3.64
CA LYS A 300 -40.08 14.18 -2.80
C LYS A 300 -39.80 13.75 -1.35
N ASP A 301 -39.84 12.45 -1.06
CA ASP A 301 -39.42 11.94 0.25
C ASP A 301 -37.89 11.92 0.34
N THR A 302 -37.33 12.43 1.43
CA THR A 302 -35.88 12.43 1.65
C THR A 302 -35.43 11.10 2.25
N LEU A 303 -34.64 10.33 1.51
CA LEU A 303 -34.04 9.07 1.97
C LEU A 303 -32.70 9.29 2.68
N LEU A 304 -31.95 10.31 2.27
CA LEU A 304 -30.68 10.70 2.86
C LEU A 304 -30.52 12.21 2.77
N SER A 305 -30.05 12.82 3.84
CA SER A 305 -29.55 14.20 3.86
C SER A 305 -28.30 14.21 4.74
N TYR A 306 -27.15 14.49 4.13
CA TYR A 306 -25.86 14.35 4.81
C TYR A 306 -24.95 15.55 4.53
N PRO A 307 -24.52 16.29 5.57
CA PRO A 307 -23.54 17.36 5.42
C PRO A 307 -22.13 16.78 5.25
N ILE A 308 -21.36 17.34 4.33
CA ILE A 308 -19.98 16.95 4.05
C ILE A 308 -19.07 18.15 4.31
N THR A 309 -18.12 17.97 5.22
CA THR A 309 -17.06 18.97 5.49
C THR A 309 -15.77 18.53 4.82
N PHE A 310 -15.09 19.48 4.16
CA PHE A 310 -13.77 19.25 3.60
C PHE A 310 -12.70 19.32 4.70
N TYR A 311 -11.79 18.35 4.69
CA TYR A 311 -10.57 18.36 5.50
C TYR A 311 -9.36 18.14 4.60
N VAL A 312 -8.30 18.91 4.81
CA VAL A 312 -7.00 18.71 4.15
C VAL A 312 -6.37 17.40 4.64
N ASP A 313 -6.51 17.12 5.94
CA ASP A 313 -6.18 15.84 6.56
C ASP A 313 -7.43 15.26 7.26
N GLU A 314 -7.99 14.18 6.71
CA GLU A 314 -9.16 13.50 7.28
C GLU A 314 -8.91 12.87 8.66
N LYS A 315 -7.67 12.43 8.95
CA LYS A 315 -7.34 11.77 10.23
C LYS A 315 -7.32 12.78 11.37
N GLU A 316 -6.67 13.92 11.13
CA GLU A 316 -6.57 15.01 12.10
C GLU A 316 -7.78 15.94 12.06
N LYS A 317 -8.69 15.76 11.09
CA LYS A 317 -9.80 16.68 10.79
C LYS A 317 -9.31 18.12 10.64
N SER A 318 -8.16 18.29 10.00
CA SER A 318 -7.51 19.58 9.82
C SER A 318 -7.96 20.23 8.51
N THR A 319 -8.34 21.50 8.57
CA THR A 319 -8.58 22.36 7.40
C THR A 319 -7.33 23.17 7.01
N SER A 320 -6.24 23.03 7.74
CA SER A 320 -5.00 23.77 7.52
C SER A 320 -4.22 23.15 6.37
N LEU A 321 -3.81 23.98 5.40
CA LEU A 321 -3.08 23.54 4.22
C LEU A 321 -1.57 23.82 4.36
N PRO A 322 -0.73 22.81 4.61
CA PRO A 322 0.71 22.99 4.69
C PRO A 322 1.36 23.05 3.29
N ILE A 323 2.55 23.66 3.21
CA ILE A 323 3.34 23.71 1.96
C ILE A 323 3.58 22.32 1.37
N GLY A 324 3.79 21.33 2.24
CA GLY A 324 4.08 19.95 1.89
C GLY A 324 3.09 19.34 0.89
N HIS A 325 1.80 19.68 0.99
CA HIS A 325 0.76 19.19 0.07
C HIS A 325 1.04 19.59 -1.39
N PHE A 326 1.42 20.84 -1.65
CA PHE A 326 1.75 21.28 -3.00
C PHE A 326 3.05 20.66 -3.54
N LEU A 327 3.99 20.33 -2.65
CA LEU A 327 5.27 19.73 -3.02
C LEU A 327 5.17 18.25 -3.39
N GLN A 328 4.00 17.62 -3.20
CA GLN A 328 3.74 16.28 -3.72
C GLN A 328 3.73 16.26 -5.26
N ASN A 329 3.34 17.37 -5.89
CA ASN A 329 3.41 17.50 -7.35
C ASN A 329 4.88 17.75 -7.80
N PRO A 330 5.49 16.86 -8.59
CA PRO A 330 6.91 16.97 -8.95
C PRO A 330 7.24 18.23 -9.75
N ILE A 331 6.32 18.67 -10.62
CA ILE A 331 6.54 19.83 -11.49
C ILE A 331 6.37 21.13 -10.70
N PHE A 332 5.36 21.19 -9.83
CA PHE A 332 5.20 22.31 -8.91
C PHE A 332 6.41 22.41 -7.97
N LYS A 333 6.82 21.30 -7.34
CA LYS A 333 8.01 21.23 -6.48
C LYS A 333 9.26 21.72 -7.18
N MET A 334 9.49 21.32 -8.43
CA MET A 334 10.63 21.80 -9.21
C MET A 334 10.56 23.31 -9.44
N LYS A 335 9.41 23.83 -9.91
CA LYS A 335 9.21 25.28 -10.13
C LYS A 335 9.40 26.07 -8.84
N TYR A 336 8.85 25.57 -7.74
CA TYR A 336 8.93 26.17 -6.41
C TYR A 336 10.37 26.22 -5.90
N ASN A 337 11.12 25.12 -6.01
CA ASN A 337 12.54 25.05 -5.61
C ASN A 337 13.45 25.95 -6.46
N LEU A 338 13.11 26.16 -7.74
CA LEU A 338 13.85 27.06 -8.62
C LEU A 338 13.61 28.55 -8.32
N LYS A 339 12.50 28.92 -7.65
CA LYS A 339 12.26 30.30 -7.23
C LYS A 339 13.02 30.60 -5.94
N LYS A 340 14.09 31.40 -6.04
CA LYS A 340 14.85 31.85 -4.85
C LYS A 340 14.18 32.99 -4.07
N ASN A 341 13.35 33.80 -4.72
CA ASN A 341 12.71 34.97 -4.09
C ASN A 341 11.37 34.57 -3.41
N PRO A 342 11.19 34.85 -2.10
CA PRO A 342 9.96 34.60 -1.34
C PRO A 342 8.67 35.14 -1.98
N GLN A 343 8.69 36.38 -2.50
CA GLN A 343 7.51 36.98 -3.15
C GLN A 343 7.09 36.23 -4.41
N LYS A 344 8.08 35.69 -5.16
CA LYS A 344 7.80 34.85 -6.34
C LYS A 344 7.25 33.47 -5.94
N LYS A 345 7.63 32.93 -4.77
CA LYS A 345 7.06 31.71 -4.21
C LYS A 345 5.61 31.94 -3.76
N LEU A 346 5.34 33.03 -3.02
CA LEU A 346 3.98 33.43 -2.64
C LEU A 346 3.06 33.58 -3.84
N LYS A 347 3.50 34.30 -4.88
CA LYS A 347 2.72 34.46 -6.12
C LYS A 347 2.45 33.12 -6.83
N LEU A 348 3.40 32.17 -6.77
CA LEU A 348 3.22 30.84 -7.34
C LEU A 348 2.23 29.99 -6.52
N LEU A 349 2.31 30.05 -5.18
CA LEU A 349 1.36 29.41 -4.27
C LEU A 349 -0.04 29.97 -4.46
N GLY A 350 -0.21 31.29 -4.49
CA GLY A 350 -1.50 31.95 -4.74
C GLY A 350 -2.15 31.48 -6.05
N LYS A 351 -1.38 31.35 -7.14
CA LYS A 351 -1.89 30.81 -8.41
C LYS A 351 -2.37 29.36 -8.30
N LYS A 352 -1.72 28.54 -7.47
CA LYS A 352 -2.10 27.14 -7.28
C LYS A 352 -3.30 27.02 -6.34
N LEU A 353 -3.39 27.88 -5.32
CA LEU A 353 -4.54 27.99 -4.40
C LEU A 353 -5.84 28.37 -5.12
N VAL A 354 -5.79 29.27 -6.10
CA VAL A 354 -6.97 29.61 -6.94
C VAL A 354 -7.57 28.38 -7.63
N LYS A 355 -6.77 27.35 -7.91
CA LYS A 355 -7.21 26.12 -8.57
C LYS A 355 -7.39 24.94 -7.61
N TYR A 356 -7.43 25.22 -6.30
CA TYR A 356 -7.67 24.21 -5.28
C TYR A 356 -9.16 23.85 -5.15
N GLU A 357 -10.04 24.64 -5.77
CA GLU A 357 -11.49 24.35 -5.89
C GLU A 357 -11.77 22.97 -6.49
N ALA A 358 -10.99 22.57 -7.51
CA ALA A 358 -11.11 21.27 -8.17
C ALA A 358 -10.78 20.13 -7.20
N ASP A 359 -9.73 20.29 -6.38
CA ASP A 359 -9.33 19.30 -5.36
C ASP A 359 -10.43 19.14 -4.29
N VAL A 360 -11.02 20.25 -3.84
CA VAL A 360 -12.15 20.27 -2.89
C VAL A 360 -13.40 19.63 -3.49
N LEU A 361 -13.73 19.97 -4.74
CA LEU A 361 -14.90 19.41 -5.41
C LEU A 361 -14.73 17.90 -5.62
N GLU A 362 -13.58 17.44 -6.11
CA GLU A 362 -13.30 15.99 -6.28
C GLU A 362 -13.38 15.25 -4.94
N PHE A 363 -12.93 15.87 -3.84
CA PHE A 363 -13.12 15.33 -2.49
C PHE A 363 -14.60 15.12 -2.18
N PHE A 364 -15.47 16.11 -2.43
CA PHE A 364 -16.90 15.96 -2.20
C PHE A 364 -17.54 14.86 -3.04
N TYR A 365 -17.12 14.66 -4.29
CA TYR A 365 -17.55 13.53 -5.11
C TYR A 365 -17.14 12.18 -4.50
N LYS A 366 -15.87 12.03 -4.11
CA LYS A 366 -15.35 10.81 -3.48
C LYS A 366 -16.11 10.50 -2.18
N LYS A 367 -16.29 11.51 -1.33
CA LYS A 367 -16.98 11.35 -0.06
C LYS A 367 -18.45 11.02 -0.23
N SER A 368 -19.11 11.65 -1.20
CA SER A 368 -20.49 11.31 -1.55
C SER A 368 -20.62 9.87 -2.00
N GLY A 369 -19.70 9.39 -2.85
CA GLY A 369 -19.62 7.99 -3.26
C GLY A 369 -19.43 7.00 -2.12
N GLU A 370 -18.63 7.36 -1.11
CA GLU A 370 -18.50 6.57 0.13
C GLU A 370 -19.83 6.51 0.90
N ILE A 371 -20.45 7.66 1.17
CA ILE A 371 -21.70 7.75 1.92
C ILE A 371 -22.81 6.96 1.21
N LEU A 372 -22.97 7.14 -0.11
CA LEU A 372 -23.97 6.44 -0.90
C LEU A 372 -23.79 4.91 -0.84
N ARG A 373 -22.54 4.43 -0.94
CA ARG A 373 -22.23 3.00 -0.82
C ARG A 373 -22.56 2.46 0.56
N GLU A 374 -22.26 3.20 1.63
CA GLU A 374 -22.59 2.79 2.99
C GLU A 374 -24.10 2.73 3.25
N HIS A 375 -24.84 3.69 2.70
CA HIS A 375 -26.27 3.80 2.98
C HIS A 375 -27.10 2.85 2.13
N PHE A 376 -26.78 2.66 0.85
CA PHE A 376 -27.71 2.03 -0.08
C PHE A 376 -27.21 0.72 -0.71
N LEU A 377 -25.90 0.51 -0.74
CA LEU A 377 -25.31 -0.61 -1.48
C LEU A 377 -24.76 -1.69 -0.56
N LYS A 378 -24.93 -2.95 -0.97
CA LYS A 378 -24.23 -4.07 -0.33
C LYS A 378 -22.75 -4.00 -0.70
N GLN A 379 -21.87 -4.19 0.26
CA GLN A 379 -20.43 -4.15 0.00
C GLN A 379 -19.79 -5.49 0.36
N ASN A 380 -18.79 -5.89 -0.40
CA ASN A 380 -17.95 -7.03 -0.05
C ASN A 380 -16.53 -6.50 0.18
N LYS A 381 -16.00 -6.70 1.38
CA LYS A 381 -14.64 -6.32 1.74
C LYS A 381 -13.84 -7.55 2.12
N THR A 382 -12.91 -7.96 1.27
CA THR A 382 -11.96 -9.02 1.60
C THR A 382 -10.87 -8.48 2.51
N VAL A 383 -10.60 -9.21 3.59
CA VAL A 383 -9.55 -8.90 4.55
C VAL A 383 -8.58 -10.07 4.65
N TYR A 384 -7.35 -9.79 5.07
CA TYR A 384 -6.28 -10.77 5.13
C TYR A 384 -5.50 -10.66 6.43
N SER A 385 -5.01 -11.78 6.92
CA SER A 385 -4.12 -11.87 8.08
C SER A 385 -3.28 -13.14 7.98
N ALA A 386 -2.66 -13.57 9.07
CA ALA A 386 -2.01 -14.85 9.19
C ALA A 386 -2.22 -15.47 10.57
N ILE A 387 -2.29 -16.80 10.60
CA ILE A 387 -2.11 -17.57 11.82
C ILE A 387 -0.62 -17.88 11.97
N PHE A 388 -0.07 -17.60 13.15
CA PHE A 388 1.36 -17.68 13.41
C PHE A 388 1.70 -18.91 14.26
N GLY A 389 2.62 -19.74 13.77
CA GLY A 389 3.22 -20.86 14.51
C GLY A 389 4.69 -20.62 14.81
N ILE A 390 5.40 -21.64 15.29
CA ILE A 390 6.83 -21.57 15.63
C ILE A 390 7.58 -22.74 14.97
N LYS A 391 8.69 -22.44 14.26
CA LYS A 391 9.51 -23.41 13.50
C LYS A 391 10.39 -24.31 14.38
N ASN A 392 9.88 -24.75 15.52
CA ASN A 392 10.59 -25.58 16.49
C ASN A 392 9.70 -26.76 16.92
N LYS A 393 10.27 -27.97 16.93
CA LYS A 393 9.58 -29.22 17.32
C LYS A 393 9.00 -29.17 18.74
N GLY A 394 9.59 -28.38 19.64
CA GLY A 394 9.04 -28.16 20.98
C GLY A 394 7.69 -27.42 21.03
N HIS A 395 7.15 -27.00 19.88
CA HIS A 395 5.88 -26.29 19.76
C HIS A 395 4.90 -26.99 18.80
N GLU A 396 5.01 -28.32 18.63
CA GLU A 396 4.12 -29.11 17.76
C GLU A 396 2.64 -28.89 18.09
N ALA A 397 2.22 -29.03 19.35
CA ALA A 397 0.83 -28.79 19.75
C ALA A 397 0.34 -27.36 19.45
N LEU A 398 1.22 -26.35 19.54
CA LEU A 398 0.87 -24.98 19.13
C LEU A 398 0.69 -24.90 17.61
N ASN A 399 1.58 -25.53 16.86
CA ASN A 399 1.50 -25.56 15.40
C ASN A 399 0.28 -26.32 14.91
N ASP A 400 -0.17 -27.36 15.61
CA ASP A 400 -1.38 -28.12 15.29
C ASP A 400 -2.64 -27.28 15.48
N ALA A 401 -2.76 -26.57 16.61
CA ALA A 401 -3.84 -25.59 16.82
C ALA A 401 -3.81 -24.50 15.73
N CYS A 402 -2.63 -23.98 15.40
CA CYS A 402 -2.47 -23.02 14.32
C CYS A 402 -2.87 -23.57 12.95
N TYR A 403 -2.58 -24.84 12.67
CA TYR A 403 -2.97 -25.50 11.43
C TYR A 403 -4.48 -25.74 11.35
N SER A 404 -5.10 -26.16 12.46
CA SER A 404 -6.54 -26.32 12.57
C SER A 404 -7.28 -25.01 12.30
N ALA A 405 -6.93 -23.94 13.03
CA ALA A 405 -7.51 -22.60 12.83
C ALA A 405 -7.32 -22.09 11.39
N LYS A 406 -6.11 -22.20 10.83
CA LYS A 406 -5.84 -21.83 9.44
C LYS A 406 -6.76 -22.57 8.46
N THR A 407 -6.91 -23.88 8.64
CA THR A 407 -7.70 -24.72 7.76
C THR A 407 -9.16 -24.32 7.84
N ALA A 408 -9.69 -24.13 9.05
CA ALA A 408 -11.05 -23.65 9.30
C ALA A 408 -11.30 -22.30 8.62
N ILE A 409 -10.46 -21.29 8.84
CA ILE A 409 -10.64 -19.94 8.28
C ILE A 409 -10.62 -19.99 6.74
N ASN A 410 -9.67 -20.70 6.13
CA ASN A 410 -9.57 -20.77 4.68
C ASN A 410 -10.74 -21.54 4.03
N THR A 411 -11.54 -22.29 4.79
CA THR A 411 -12.79 -22.86 4.27
C THR A 411 -13.87 -21.81 4.01
N LEU A 412 -13.83 -20.64 4.67
CA LEU A 412 -14.75 -19.52 4.40
C LEU A 412 -14.62 -19.02 2.95
N SER A 413 -13.39 -18.92 2.45
CA SER A 413 -13.07 -18.48 1.10
C SER A 413 -12.86 -19.62 0.11
N ALA A 414 -13.27 -20.85 0.42
CA ALA A 414 -13.04 -21.99 -0.47
C ALA A 414 -13.86 -21.87 -1.77
N GLY A 415 -13.21 -22.04 -2.93
CA GLY A 415 -13.85 -21.92 -4.24
C GLY A 415 -14.87 -23.03 -4.55
N SER A 416 -14.82 -24.17 -3.84
CA SER A 416 -15.77 -25.27 -4.02
C SER A 416 -16.88 -25.20 -2.98
N LYS A 417 -18.16 -25.19 -3.42
CA LYS A 417 -19.33 -25.21 -2.51
C LYS A 417 -19.30 -26.35 -1.48
N LYS A 418 -18.76 -27.51 -1.84
CA LYS A 418 -18.65 -28.67 -0.92
C LYS A 418 -17.61 -28.49 0.18
N LYS A 419 -16.60 -27.64 -0.04
CA LYS A 419 -15.54 -27.34 0.92
C LYS A 419 -15.77 -26.02 1.65
N LYS A 420 -16.68 -25.18 1.13
CA LYS A 420 -17.01 -23.88 1.70
C LYS A 420 -17.87 -24.11 2.93
N ARG A 421 -17.35 -23.69 4.09
CA ARG A 421 -18.10 -23.66 5.35
C ARG A 421 -18.58 -22.25 5.61
N ASN A 422 -19.69 -22.12 6.32
CA ASN A 422 -20.14 -20.82 6.81
C ASN A 422 -19.45 -20.47 8.14
N HIS A 423 -19.65 -19.24 8.60
CA HIS A 423 -19.04 -18.74 9.82
C HIS A 423 -19.40 -19.58 11.07
N GLN A 424 -20.69 -19.95 11.23
CA GLN A 424 -21.15 -20.75 12.37
C GLN A 424 -20.52 -22.14 12.41
N GLU A 425 -20.31 -22.74 11.25
CA GLU A 425 -19.69 -24.06 11.13
C GLU A 425 -18.24 -24.07 11.60
N ILE A 426 -17.49 -22.98 11.45
CA ILE A 426 -16.08 -22.92 11.86
C ILE A 426 -15.89 -22.47 13.33
N LYS A 427 -16.87 -21.80 13.94
CA LYS A 427 -16.77 -21.24 15.31
C LYS A 427 -16.28 -22.25 16.35
N PRO A 428 -16.79 -23.51 16.41
CA PRO A 428 -16.33 -24.48 17.39
C PRO A 428 -14.83 -24.81 17.27
N GLU A 429 -14.29 -24.89 16.06
CA GLU A 429 -12.86 -25.16 15.84
C GLU A 429 -11.99 -23.96 16.26
N ILE A 430 -12.46 -22.74 16.00
CA ILE A 430 -11.79 -21.52 16.44
C ILE A 430 -11.81 -21.41 17.97
N GLU A 431 -12.92 -21.75 18.61
CA GLU A 431 -13.05 -21.74 20.08
C GLU A 431 -12.09 -22.72 20.76
N ILE A 432 -11.95 -23.94 20.23
CA ILE A 432 -10.94 -24.90 20.72
C ILE A 432 -9.53 -24.32 20.62
N CYS A 433 -9.21 -23.67 19.49
CA CYS A 433 -7.91 -23.04 19.30
C CYS A 433 -7.67 -21.85 20.24
N LEU A 434 -8.70 -21.02 20.48
CA LEU A 434 -8.64 -19.91 21.44
C LEU A 434 -8.34 -20.40 22.85
N ASN A 435 -9.06 -21.42 23.32
CA ASN A 435 -8.84 -22.00 24.65
C ASN A 435 -7.40 -22.54 24.80
N TYR A 436 -6.88 -23.21 23.77
CA TYR A 436 -5.50 -23.69 23.77
C TYR A 436 -4.49 -22.53 23.78
N TRP A 437 -4.69 -21.49 22.97
CA TRP A 437 -3.79 -20.34 22.93
C TRP A 437 -3.80 -19.55 24.23
N GLN A 438 -4.95 -19.44 24.89
CA GLN A 438 -5.07 -18.81 26.20
C GLN A 438 -4.28 -19.59 27.27
N ASP A 439 -4.48 -20.90 27.39
CA ASP A 439 -3.69 -21.74 28.30
C ASP A 439 -2.18 -21.63 28.01
N LYS A 440 -1.82 -21.57 26.73
CA LYS A 440 -0.41 -21.44 26.33
C LYS A 440 0.17 -20.08 26.69
N LEU A 441 -0.62 -19.01 26.60
CA LEU A 441 -0.22 -17.65 26.98
C LEU A 441 0.12 -17.61 28.47
N ASP A 442 -0.74 -18.17 29.31
CA ASP A 442 -0.59 -18.17 30.77
C ASP A 442 0.65 -18.94 31.24
N ARG A 443 1.10 -19.91 30.43
CA ARG A 443 2.25 -20.79 30.74
C ARG A 443 3.56 -20.36 30.08
N THR A 444 3.57 -19.32 29.25
CA THR A 444 4.77 -18.89 28.53
C THR A 444 5.24 -17.51 28.99
N SER A 445 6.52 -17.41 29.33
CA SER A 445 7.17 -16.15 29.69
C SER A 445 8.02 -15.57 28.55
N ASN A 446 8.03 -16.21 27.38
CA ASN A 446 8.87 -15.76 26.26
C ASN A 446 8.12 -14.69 25.43
N PRO A 447 8.62 -13.43 25.37
CA PRO A 447 7.91 -12.34 24.70
C PRO A 447 7.64 -12.58 23.21
N GLU A 448 8.55 -13.25 22.50
CA GLU A 448 8.36 -13.56 21.07
C GLU A 448 7.26 -14.59 20.84
N ILE A 449 7.05 -15.51 21.80
CA ILE A 449 5.96 -16.49 21.77
C ILE A 449 4.64 -15.82 22.17
N GLN A 450 4.65 -15.01 23.23
CA GLN A 450 3.47 -14.26 23.67
C GLN A 450 2.94 -13.38 22.55
N LYS A 451 3.81 -12.67 21.82
CA LYS A 451 3.45 -11.89 20.64
C LYS A 451 2.73 -12.70 19.55
N ILE A 452 3.23 -13.89 19.24
CA ILE A 452 2.59 -14.81 18.28
C ILE A 452 1.21 -15.22 18.77
N ILE A 453 1.09 -15.54 20.06
CA ILE A 453 -0.16 -15.95 20.69
C ILE A 453 -1.17 -14.79 20.72
N PHE A 454 -0.75 -13.57 21.08
CA PHE A 454 -1.59 -12.38 21.04
C PHE A 454 -2.16 -12.10 19.65
N ALA A 455 -1.36 -12.24 18.60
CA ALA A 455 -1.84 -12.08 17.24
C ALA A 455 -2.91 -13.13 16.87
N ASN A 456 -2.69 -14.39 17.26
CA ASN A 456 -3.65 -15.47 17.02
C ASN A 456 -4.94 -15.31 17.84
N LEU A 457 -4.83 -14.94 19.12
CA LEU A 457 -5.97 -14.65 20.00
C LEU A 457 -6.78 -13.47 19.46
N SER A 458 -6.12 -12.40 19.04
CA SER A 458 -6.79 -11.24 18.44
C SER A 458 -7.59 -11.62 17.20
N LEU A 459 -7.01 -12.39 16.29
CA LEU A 459 -7.70 -12.90 15.10
C LEU A 459 -8.84 -13.88 15.45
N GLY A 460 -8.61 -14.80 16.38
CA GLY A 460 -9.62 -15.77 16.81
C GLY A 460 -10.82 -15.07 17.46
N HIS A 461 -10.60 -14.10 18.35
CA HIS A 461 -11.67 -13.32 18.98
C HIS A 461 -12.44 -12.46 17.97
N LEU A 462 -11.76 -11.89 16.96
CA LEU A 462 -12.45 -11.20 15.85
C LEU A 462 -13.39 -12.14 15.12
N LEU A 463 -12.94 -13.36 14.82
CA LEU A 463 -13.75 -14.40 14.20
C LEU A 463 -14.81 -14.99 15.14
N MET A 464 -14.79 -14.70 16.44
CA MET A 464 -15.87 -15.07 17.36
C MET A 464 -16.84 -13.90 17.60
N ASP A 465 -16.76 -12.83 16.80
CA ASP A 465 -17.50 -11.58 16.99
C ASP A 465 -17.24 -10.88 18.34
N ASN A 466 -16.09 -11.15 18.98
CA ASN A 466 -15.65 -10.47 20.20
C ASN A 466 -14.61 -9.39 19.87
N LEU A 467 -15.10 -8.22 19.49
CA LEU A 467 -14.27 -7.08 19.06
C LEU A 467 -13.39 -6.53 20.20
N GLU A 468 -13.91 -6.50 21.43
CA GLU A 468 -13.20 -5.95 22.58
C GLU A 468 -11.95 -6.77 22.93
N GLU A 469 -12.09 -8.11 23.05
CA GLU A 469 -10.93 -8.98 23.29
C GLU A 469 -9.98 -8.99 22.10
N SER A 470 -10.50 -8.88 20.87
CA SER A 470 -9.66 -8.78 19.67
C SER A 470 -8.73 -7.56 19.71
N LYS A 471 -9.27 -6.38 20.04
CA LYS A 471 -8.51 -5.13 20.18
C LYS A 471 -7.53 -5.20 21.35
N LYS A 472 -7.99 -5.71 22.50
CA LYS A 472 -7.16 -5.89 23.69
C LYS A 472 -5.90 -6.70 23.37
N TYR A 473 -6.03 -7.87 22.75
CA TYR A 473 -4.85 -8.67 22.40
C TYR A 473 -3.98 -8.05 21.32
N LEU A 474 -4.55 -7.34 20.34
CA LEU A 474 -3.74 -6.63 19.34
C LEU A 474 -2.88 -5.53 19.98
N SER A 475 -3.42 -4.80 20.94
CA SER A 475 -2.71 -3.74 21.66
C SER A 475 -1.54 -4.24 22.51
N GLN A 476 -1.53 -5.52 22.90
CA GLN A 476 -0.43 -6.13 23.67
C GLN A 476 0.82 -6.43 22.82
N ILE A 477 0.75 -6.23 21.50
CA ILE A 477 1.89 -6.41 20.60
C ILE A 477 2.64 -5.08 20.46
N ALA A 478 3.78 -4.96 21.14
CA ALA A 478 4.56 -3.70 21.20
C ALA A 478 4.93 -3.10 19.84
N GLU A 479 5.11 -3.91 18.79
CA GLU A 479 5.38 -3.38 17.45
C GLU A 479 4.17 -2.72 16.78
N PHE A 480 2.95 -3.00 17.25
CA PHE A 480 1.70 -2.51 16.68
C PHE A 480 1.63 -0.98 16.65
N GLU A 481 1.99 -0.32 17.75
CA GLU A 481 1.97 1.14 17.87
C GLU A 481 2.87 1.84 16.85
N ASN A 482 3.93 1.17 16.40
CA ASN A 482 4.94 1.73 15.48
C ASN A 482 4.74 1.31 14.01
N LEU A 483 3.68 0.56 13.69
CA LEU A 483 3.40 0.05 12.34
C LEU A 483 3.14 1.15 11.29
N PRO A 484 2.42 2.26 11.57
CA PRO A 484 2.10 3.27 10.57
C PRO A 484 3.33 3.94 9.93
N ASN A 485 4.48 3.90 10.60
CA ASN A 485 5.69 4.62 10.22
C ASN A 485 6.76 3.74 9.53
N ARG A 486 6.50 2.44 9.31
CA ARG A 486 7.49 1.50 8.75
C ARG A 486 7.17 1.13 7.31
N ILE A 487 8.21 1.00 6.48
CA ILE A 487 8.11 0.38 5.16
C ILE A 487 7.85 -1.12 5.36
N LEU A 488 6.70 -1.59 4.91
CA LEU A 488 6.27 -2.97 5.10
C LEU A 488 6.66 -3.80 3.87
N LEU A 489 7.42 -4.87 4.07
CA LEU A 489 7.61 -5.86 3.02
C LEU A 489 6.47 -6.88 3.08
N HIS A 490 5.97 -7.27 1.91
CA HIS A 490 4.95 -8.30 1.78
C HIS A 490 5.43 -9.60 2.48
N GLU A 491 4.50 -10.30 3.13
CA GLU A 491 4.75 -11.51 3.94
C GLU A 491 5.53 -11.29 5.26
N GLU A 492 5.81 -10.07 5.69
CA GLU A 492 6.33 -9.82 7.03
C GLU A 492 5.25 -9.97 8.11
N PHE A 493 5.66 -10.25 9.36
CA PHE A 493 4.72 -10.37 10.49
C PHE A 493 3.86 -9.10 10.61
N ASN A 494 4.51 -7.94 10.50
CA ASN A 494 3.90 -6.62 10.55
C ASN A 494 2.88 -6.37 9.43
N TYR A 495 3.09 -6.94 8.23
CA TYR A 495 2.14 -6.82 7.12
C TYR A 495 0.79 -7.48 7.47
N TYR A 496 0.83 -8.67 8.08
CA TYR A 496 -0.39 -9.37 8.49
C TYR A 496 -1.06 -8.76 9.72
N LEU A 497 -0.30 -8.11 10.62
CA LEU A 497 -0.89 -7.34 11.71
C LEU A 497 -1.69 -6.14 11.22
N ILE A 498 -1.24 -5.47 10.16
CA ILE A 498 -1.99 -4.37 9.56
C ILE A 498 -3.28 -4.89 8.92
N GLY A 499 -3.21 -6.00 8.19
CA GLY A 499 -4.42 -6.62 7.65
C GLY A 499 -5.42 -7.04 8.75
N LEU A 500 -4.94 -7.52 9.91
CA LEU A 500 -5.77 -7.78 11.08
C LEU A 500 -6.38 -6.49 11.65
N ALA A 501 -5.60 -5.42 11.78
CA ALA A 501 -6.08 -4.14 12.26
C ALA A 501 -7.14 -3.53 11.33
N GLU A 502 -6.93 -3.59 10.01
CA GLU A 502 -7.91 -3.17 9.01
C GLU A 502 -9.21 -4.00 9.11
N ALA A 503 -9.10 -5.29 9.45
CA ALA A 503 -10.26 -6.15 9.65
C ALA A 503 -11.04 -5.79 10.92
N ILE A 504 -10.34 -5.47 12.01
CA ILE A 504 -10.93 -4.95 13.25
C ILE A 504 -11.60 -3.60 12.99
N GLU A 505 -10.92 -2.65 12.35
CA GLU A 505 -11.45 -1.33 12.00
C GLU A 505 -12.71 -1.45 11.12
N THR A 506 -12.71 -2.41 10.18
CA THR A 506 -13.89 -2.70 9.37
C THR A 506 -15.06 -3.16 10.22
N LYS A 507 -14.84 -4.15 11.11
CA LYS A 507 -15.88 -4.67 11.99
C LYS A 507 -16.36 -3.62 12.99
N GLU A 508 -15.46 -2.75 13.47
CA GLU A 508 -15.78 -1.62 14.33
C GLU A 508 -16.63 -0.57 13.62
N ARG A 509 -16.23 -0.17 12.41
CA ARG A 509 -16.95 0.85 11.62
C ARG A 509 -18.37 0.42 11.25
N TYR A 510 -18.57 -0.85 10.94
CA TYR A 510 -19.85 -1.36 10.41
C TYR A 510 -20.65 -2.20 11.41
N GLY A 511 -20.06 -2.62 12.53
CA GLY A 511 -20.73 -3.38 13.58
C GLY A 511 -21.42 -4.64 13.07
N GLU A 512 -22.70 -4.78 13.40
CA GLU A 512 -23.55 -5.91 12.99
C GLU A 512 -23.82 -5.98 11.49
N LEU A 513 -23.69 -4.85 10.78
CA LEU A 513 -23.86 -4.81 9.32
C LEU A 513 -22.75 -5.59 8.60
N ALA A 514 -21.56 -5.70 9.19
CA ALA A 514 -20.45 -6.48 8.64
C ALA A 514 -20.49 -7.93 9.13
N GLN A 515 -20.91 -8.84 8.24
CA GLN A 515 -20.99 -10.27 8.50
C GLN A 515 -19.88 -11.03 7.77
N ILE A 516 -19.24 -11.99 8.45
CA ILE A 516 -18.23 -12.85 7.85
C ILE A 516 -18.90 -13.83 6.89
N GLN A 517 -18.33 -13.96 5.67
CA GLN A 517 -18.84 -14.78 4.57
C GLN A 517 -17.99 -16.02 4.30
#